data_AF-A0A9W9ZBY1-F1
#
_entry.id   AF-A0A9W9ZBY1-F1
#
_cell.length_a   1.000
_cell.length_b   1.000
_cell.length_c   1.000
_cell.angle_alpha   90.00
_cell.angle_beta   90.00
_cell.angle_gamma   90.00
#
_symmetry.space_group_name_H-M   'P 1'
#
loop_
_entity.id
_entity.type
_entity.pdbx_description
1 polymer ?
#
loop_
_entity_poly.entity_id
_entity_poly.type
_entity_poly.pdbx_seq_one_letter_code
_entity_poly.pdbx_strand_id
1 'polypeptide(L)'
;MAKFTGFDNTCDLSAVLGMLANASVFHTRIQTNAKDVRSMSEMSGAIATSTTGPSLNSTIAFSSWKRLTLCMGCPVDKDLMKLVSVEVTKLTQDVEAIAKSSADEAKKISEALQDTTEEINKFDQRITDIESRMEAERKEQLEKNQALSGEIGNISNNLAKVEKRQDTNEENIGLLGGKQSDLESTVSSLEDEQGENNNLFQISLSDMARQIGTFEKDFSNSLSRTLDWLRKREELWCLVVDNLDELEMSSDMRKLLTGHWKQAARGHIIITTRREATEIGEETGIEGNFCIELKCLTKEEGIQFVRMRTEVAGGDDKEIGELVRELGGLPLALDQAAAIFDAVTCP
;
A
#
# COMPACT_ATOMS: atom_id res chain seq x y z
N MET A 1 40.23 -2.13 24.66
CA MET A 1 39.44 -1.38 25.66
C MET A 1 40.16 -1.40 26.99
N ALA A 2 40.53 -0.24 27.50
CA ALA A 2 40.39 0.12 28.91
C ALA A 2 40.02 1.61 28.89
N LYS A 3 38.72 1.90 28.98
CA LYS A 3 38.18 3.25 28.95
C LYS A 3 38.14 3.71 30.41
N PHE A 4 39.16 4.45 30.84
CA PHE A 4 39.16 5.05 32.17
C PHE A 4 38.35 6.33 32.13
N THR A 5 37.10 6.24 32.60
CA THR A 5 36.25 7.40 32.90
C THR A 5 36.33 7.65 34.40
N GLY A 6 36.99 8.72 34.80
CA GLY A 6 37.16 9.04 36.22
C GLY A 6 38.04 10.26 36.42
N PHE A 7 37.57 11.43 35.98
CA PHE A 7 38.07 12.70 36.47
C PHE A 7 36.83 13.52 36.85
N ASP A 8 36.44 13.42 38.12
CA ASP A 8 35.57 14.42 38.73
C ASP A 8 36.41 15.65 39.13
N ASN A 9 35.74 16.73 39.52
CA ASN A 9 36.34 18.02 39.85
C ASN A 9 37.16 18.00 41.16
N THR A 10 37.48 16.82 41.69
CA THR A 10 38.27 16.60 42.91
C THR A 10 39.60 15.90 42.64
N CYS A 11 39.98 15.68 41.38
CA CYS A 11 41.23 15.00 41.07
C CYS A 11 42.45 15.92 41.20
N ASP A 12 43.34 15.56 42.14
CA ASP A 12 44.55 16.28 42.48
C ASP A 12 45.52 16.33 41.28
N LEU A 13 45.82 17.53 40.78
CA LEU A 13 46.68 17.74 39.59
C LEU A 13 48.06 17.07 39.75
N SER A 14 48.50 16.96 41.00
CA SER A 14 49.72 16.30 41.45
C SER A 14 49.73 14.78 41.18
N ALA A 15 48.58 14.10 41.30
CA ALA A 15 48.43 12.68 41.01
C ALA A 15 48.49 12.39 39.50
N VAL A 16 47.88 13.26 38.69
CA VAL A 16 47.91 13.15 37.22
C VAL A 16 49.33 13.34 36.67
N LEU A 17 50.06 14.33 37.19
CA LEU A 17 51.47 14.54 36.85
C LEU A 17 52.35 13.35 37.29
N GLY A 18 52.04 12.73 38.42
CA GLY A 18 52.72 11.52 38.89
C GLY A 18 52.54 10.30 37.99
N MET A 19 51.35 10.13 37.41
CA MET A 19 51.07 9.08 36.42
C MET A 19 51.78 9.35 35.09
N LEU A 20 51.72 10.60 34.59
CA LEU A 20 52.37 11.01 33.34
C LEU A 20 53.91 10.90 33.41
N ALA A 21 54.50 11.13 34.59
CA ALA A 21 55.94 11.06 34.82
C ALA A 21 56.51 9.63 34.83
N ASN A 22 55.69 8.60 35.10
CA ASN A 22 56.17 7.24 35.39
C ASN A 22 55.55 6.15 34.48
N ALA A 23 54.48 6.44 33.74
CA ALA A 23 53.91 5.48 32.81
C ALA A 23 54.75 5.40 31.53
N SER A 24 55.28 4.20 31.23
CA SER A 24 56.14 3.91 30.08
C SER A 24 55.46 4.07 28.71
N VAL A 25 54.14 4.24 28.69
CA VAL A 25 53.33 4.47 27.48
C VAL A 25 53.52 5.89 26.92
N PHE A 26 54.00 6.85 27.71
CA PHE A 26 54.20 8.23 27.27
C PHE A 26 55.62 8.48 26.76
N HIS A 27 55.73 9.38 25.78
CA HIS A 27 57.02 9.80 25.20
C HIS A 27 57.90 10.48 26.27
N THR A 28 59.21 10.26 26.23
CA THR A 28 60.18 10.72 27.24
C THR A 28 60.08 12.22 27.52
N ARG A 29 59.84 13.05 26.49
CA ARG A 29 59.60 14.49 26.65
C ARG A 29 58.39 14.84 27.54
N ILE A 30 57.31 14.07 27.46
CA ILE A 30 56.11 14.28 28.28
C ILE A 30 56.39 13.86 29.72
N GLN A 31 57.11 12.75 29.91
CA GLN A 31 57.53 12.29 31.24
C GLN A 31 58.47 13.31 31.92
N THR A 32 59.44 13.87 31.19
CA THR A 32 60.35 14.90 31.72
C THR A 32 59.61 16.19 32.06
N ASN A 33 58.77 16.70 31.16
CA ASN A 33 57.99 17.90 31.44
C ASN A 33 57.04 17.73 32.63
N ALA A 34 56.43 16.55 32.79
CA ALA A 34 55.58 16.25 33.95
C ALA A 34 56.39 16.18 35.25
N LYS A 35 57.64 15.69 35.22
CA LYS A 35 58.57 15.71 36.36
C LYS A 35 58.99 17.13 36.72
N ASP A 36 59.26 17.98 35.73
CA ASP A 36 59.68 19.37 35.94
C ASP A 36 58.54 20.22 36.52
N VAL A 37 57.30 20.03 36.06
CA VAL A 37 56.14 20.72 36.62
C VAL A 37 55.87 20.26 38.06
N ARG A 38 56.05 18.96 38.36
CA ARG A 38 55.93 18.43 39.72
C ARG A 38 57.00 18.99 40.66
N SER A 39 58.26 19.08 40.22
CA SER A 39 59.35 19.64 41.02
C SER A 39 59.21 21.16 41.23
N MET A 40 58.57 21.88 40.30
CA MET A 40 58.22 23.29 40.50
C MET A 40 57.06 23.50 41.50
N SER A 41 56.18 22.52 41.70
CA SER A 41 55.07 22.59 42.66
C SER A 41 55.44 22.26 44.12
N GLU A 42 56.65 21.78 44.38
CA GLU A 42 57.18 21.54 45.73
C GLU A 42 57.86 22.79 46.36
N MET A 43 57.84 23.93 45.67
CA MET A 43 58.38 25.21 46.16
C MET A 43 57.30 26.28 46.36
N SER A 44 56.17 25.92 46.96
CA SER A 44 55.24 26.90 47.57
C SER A 44 54.24 26.19 48.50
N GLY A 45 54.72 25.80 49.69
CA GLY A 45 53.91 25.06 50.64
C GLY A 45 54.63 24.74 51.95
N ALA A 46 55.15 25.75 52.63
CA ALA A 46 55.58 25.62 54.03
C ALA A 46 55.34 26.94 54.76
N ILE A 47 54.09 27.19 55.16
CA ILE A 47 53.75 28.16 56.18
C ILE A 47 53.55 27.39 57.50
N ALA A 48 54.21 27.92 58.55
CA ALA A 48 54.15 27.56 59.97
C ALA A 48 54.95 26.27 60.34
N THR A 49 55.80 26.21 61.37
CA THR A 49 55.72 26.81 62.71
C THR A 49 57.10 26.91 63.40
N SER A 50 57.21 27.93 64.25
CA SER A 50 57.89 27.97 65.56
C SER A 50 59.40 27.75 65.74
N THR A 51 59.94 28.74 66.46
CA THR A 51 60.86 28.68 67.62
C THR A 51 62.38 28.66 67.44
N THR A 52 62.95 29.56 68.25
CA THR A 52 64.28 29.57 68.89
C THR A 52 65.49 29.97 68.05
N GLY A 53 66.14 31.05 68.50
CA GLY A 53 67.46 31.52 68.05
C GLY A 53 68.61 30.58 68.48
N PRO A 54 69.88 31.03 68.54
CA PRO A 54 70.30 32.39 68.89
C PRO A 54 71.43 32.99 68.02
N SER A 55 71.65 34.28 68.27
CA SER A 55 72.90 35.06 68.23
C SER A 55 74.13 34.47 67.52
N LEU A 56 74.74 35.28 66.65
CA LEU A 56 76.17 35.59 66.76
C LEU A 56 76.50 36.88 66.01
N ASN A 57 77.15 37.76 66.75
CA ASN A 57 77.71 39.03 66.33
C ASN A 57 78.65 38.89 65.12
N SER A 58 78.64 39.88 64.23
CA SER A 58 79.89 40.48 63.75
C SER A 58 79.66 41.86 63.14
N THR A 59 79.77 42.85 64.03
CA THR A 59 80.37 44.15 63.71
C THR A 59 81.71 43.89 63.02
N ILE A 60 81.84 44.21 61.74
CA ILE A 60 83.15 44.46 61.12
C ILE A 60 83.28 45.97 60.94
N ALA A 61 83.95 46.55 61.93
CA ALA A 61 84.58 47.85 61.84
C ALA A 61 85.72 47.75 60.82
N PHE A 62 85.60 48.44 59.69
CA PHE A 62 86.74 48.74 58.84
C PHE A 62 87.52 49.90 59.49
N SER A 63 88.53 49.54 60.28
CA SER A 63 89.57 50.47 60.73
C SER A 63 90.94 49.90 60.38
N SER A 64 91.82 50.78 59.89
CA SER A 64 93.25 50.56 59.64
C SER A 64 93.68 49.92 58.30
N TRP A 65 93.40 50.64 57.20
CA TRP A 65 94.47 50.93 56.24
C TRP A 65 95.00 52.35 56.48
N LYS A 66 96.16 52.43 57.13
CA LYS A 66 96.97 53.65 57.22
C LYS A 66 97.84 53.73 55.97
N ARG A 67 97.74 54.89 55.31
CA ARG A 67 98.49 55.39 54.14
C ARG A 67 97.88 55.14 52.76
N LEU A 68 96.61 55.54 52.60
CA LEU A 68 96.28 56.46 51.51
C LEU A 68 95.63 57.69 52.14
N THR A 69 96.24 58.86 51.90
CA THR A 69 95.66 60.15 52.28
C THR A 69 94.44 60.36 51.38
N LEU A 70 93.26 59.94 51.83
CA LEU A 70 92.01 60.38 51.20
C LEU A 70 91.95 61.89 51.42
N CYS A 71 92.20 62.64 50.36
CA CYS A 71 92.17 64.08 50.39
C CYS A 71 90.71 64.54 50.55
N MET A 72 90.19 64.51 51.78
CA MET A 72 88.88 65.04 52.17
C MET A 72 88.90 66.58 52.11
N GLY A 73 89.26 67.13 50.94
CA GLY A 73 89.56 68.54 50.72
C GLY A 73 90.47 68.85 49.53
N CYS A 74 90.94 67.86 48.75
CA CYS A 74 91.50 68.17 47.41
C CYS A 74 90.38 68.05 46.37
N PRO A 75 90.28 69.00 45.43
CA PRO A 75 89.33 68.87 44.33
C PRO A 75 89.65 67.57 43.61
N VAL A 76 88.67 66.68 43.50
CA VAL A 76 88.71 65.54 42.58
C VAL A 76 89.21 66.07 41.24
N ASP A 77 90.18 65.39 40.61
CA ASP A 77 90.79 65.83 39.36
C ASP A 77 89.74 66.38 38.40
N LYS A 78 89.94 67.61 37.93
CA LYS A 78 88.93 68.37 37.19
C LYS A 78 88.49 67.63 35.92
N ASP A 79 89.37 66.84 35.33
CA ASP A 79 89.07 66.07 34.14
C ASP A 79 88.41 64.73 34.48
N LEU A 80 88.71 64.14 35.64
CA LEU A 80 87.95 62.99 36.17
C LEU A 80 86.51 63.37 36.54
N MET A 81 86.27 64.53 37.16
CA MET A 81 84.91 65.02 37.46
C MET A 81 84.12 65.34 36.19
N LYS A 82 84.77 65.88 35.15
CA LYS A 82 84.14 66.06 33.85
C LYS A 82 83.80 64.73 33.21
N LEU A 83 84.72 63.76 33.23
CA LEU A 83 84.49 62.43 32.65
C LEU A 83 83.31 61.72 33.34
N VAL A 84 83.32 61.66 34.67
CA VAL A 84 82.22 61.09 35.47
C VAL A 84 80.91 61.85 35.23
N SER A 85 80.95 63.18 35.13
CA SER A 85 79.73 63.96 34.82
C SER A 85 79.21 63.67 33.41
N VAL A 86 80.08 63.54 32.42
CA VAL A 86 79.71 63.20 31.04
C VAL A 86 79.13 61.79 30.95
N GLU A 87 79.72 60.82 31.65
CA GLU A 87 79.25 59.43 31.66
C GLU A 87 77.95 59.27 32.43
N VAL A 88 77.80 59.94 33.57
CA VAL A 88 76.54 59.95 34.36
C VAL A 88 75.43 60.66 33.58
N THR A 89 75.71 61.77 32.88
CA THR A 89 74.70 62.45 32.05
C THR A 89 74.31 61.61 30.84
N LYS A 90 75.27 60.95 30.18
CA LYS A 90 74.98 60.00 29.09
C LYS A 90 74.14 58.82 29.57
N LEU A 91 74.51 58.21 30.69
CA LEU A 91 73.76 57.11 31.28
C LEU A 91 72.33 57.56 31.67
N THR A 92 72.18 58.78 32.18
CA THR A 92 70.86 59.37 32.50
C THR A 92 70.01 59.50 31.24
N GLN A 93 70.59 60.01 30.14
CA GLN A 93 69.91 60.12 28.84
C GLN A 93 69.53 58.75 28.27
N ASP A 94 70.42 57.75 28.36
CA ASP A 94 70.15 56.39 27.91
C ASP A 94 69.01 55.75 28.73
N VAL A 95 68.98 55.96 30.05
CA VAL A 95 67.90 55.50 30.93
C VAL A 95 66.57 56.18 30.60
N GLU A 96 66.56 57.49 30.34
CA GLU A 96 65.35 58.21 29.90
C GLU A 96 64.84 57.72 28.53
N ALA A 97 65.76 57.44 27.60
CA ALA A 97 65.41 56.89 26.29
C ALA A 97 64.80 55.48 26.41
N ILE A 98 65.38 54.62 27.25
CA ILE A 98 64.84 53.28 27.54
C ILE A 98 63.45 53.39 28.21
N ALA A 99 63.29 54.30 29.17
CA ALA A 99 62.01 54.52 29.84
C ALA A 99 60.92 55.00 28.87
N LYS A 100 61.27 55.86 27.91
CA LYS A 100 60.34 56.32 26.88
C LYS A 100 59.99 55.20 25.89
N SER A 101 60.99 54.45 25.42
CA SER A 101 60.79 53.32 24.52
C SER A 101 59.92 52.23 25.15
N SER A 102 60.14 51.91 26.42
CA SER A 102 59.33 50.90 27.13
C SER A 102 57.90 51.38 27.36
N ALA A 103 57.67 52.68 27.59
CA ALA A 103 56.33 53.26 27.66
C ALA A 103 55.59 53.20 26.31
N ASP A 104 56.28 53.49 25.21
CA ASP A 104 55.71 53.41 23.85
C ASP A 104 55.37 51.97 23.46
N GLU A 105 56.23 51.00 23.81
CA GLU A 105 55.95 49.56 23.61
C GLU A 105 54.78 49.08 24.47
N ALA A 106 54.74 49.46 25.75
CA ALA A 106 53.62 49.14 26.63
C ALA A 106 52.28 49.68 26.10
N LYS A 107 52.30 50.90 25.52
CA LYS A 107 51.12 51.48 24.87
C LYS A 107 50.66 50.67 23.67
N LYS A 108 51.57 50.30 22.76
CA LYS A 108 51.24 49.45 21.60
C LYS A 108 50.67 48.09 22.00
N ILE A 109 51.24 47.47 23.04
CA ILE A 109 50.74 46.20 23.58
C ILE A 109 49.33 46.39 24.15
N SER A 110 49.08 47.48 24.88
CA SER A 110 47.75 47.76 25.44
C SER A 110 46.68 47.97 24.37
N GLU A 111 46.99 48.68 23.29
CA GLU A 111 46.09 48.90 22.16
C GLU A 111 45.78 47.56 21.46
N ALA A 112 46.79 46.74 21.18
CA ALA A 112 46.60 45.42 20.56
C ALA A 112 45.79 44.45 21.44
N LEU A 113 45.98 44.48 22.76
CA LEU A 113 45.19 43.70 23.71
C LEU A 113 43.74 44.17 23.76
N GLN A 114 43.49 45.47 23.64
CA GLN A 114 42.14 46.01 23.61
C GLN A 114 41.40 45.61 22.33
N ASP A 115 42.04 45.73 21.15
CA ASP A 115 41.47 45.25 19.88
C ASP A 115 41.14 43.75 19.94
N THR A 116 42.03 42.95 20.53
CA THR A 116 41.81 41.51 20.72
C THR A 116 40.62 41.25 21.64
N THR A 117 40.46 42.06 22.69
CA THR A 117 39.33 41.96 23.63
C THR A 117 37.99 42.26 22.94
N GLU A 118 37.96 43.26 22.06
CA GLU A 118 36.75 43.60 21.30
C GLU A 118 36.33 42.48 20.34
N GLU A 119 37.27 41.87 19.62
CA GLU A 119 36.98 40.73 18.75
C GLU A 119 36.55 39.48 19.55
N ILE A 120 37.13 39.23 20.73
CA ILE A 120 36.66 38.16 21.64
C ILE A 120 35.20 38.38 22.05
N ASN A 121 34.83 39.60 22.45
CA ASN A 121 33.44 39.92 22.83
C ASN A 121 32.46 39.71 21.67
N LYS A 122 32.88 40.02 20.45
CA LYS A 122 32.09 39.79 19.23
C LYS A 122 31.92 38.30 18.92
N PHE A 123 32.96 37.49 19.15
CA PHE A 123 32.83 36.03 19.04
C PHE A 123 31.90 35.46 20.11
N ASP A 124 31.97 35.95 21.34
CA ASP A 124 31.11 35.50 22.44
C ASP A 124 29.61 35.76 22.15
N GLN A 125 29.31 36.95 21.59
CA GLN A 125 27.96 37.28 21.11
C GLN A 125 27.50 36.35 19.99
N ARG A 126 28.38 36.03 19.02
CA ARG A 126 28.05 35.11 17.92
C ARG A 126 27.82 33.68 18.42
N ILE A 127 28.60 33.23 19.40
CA ILE A 127 28.42 31.91 20.03
C ILE A 127 27.05 31.86 20.71
N THR A 128 26.71 32.88 21.49
CA THR A 128 25.41 32.98 22.16
C THR A 128 24.23 32.96 21.17
N ASP A 129 24.33 33.70 20.05
CA ASP A 129 23.30 33.68 19.01
C ASP A 129 23.13 32.29 18.38
N ILE A 130 24.25 31.64 18.02
CA ILE A 130 24.25 30.30 17.44
C ILE A 130 23.63 29.28 18.41
N GLU A 131 23.99 29.33 19.69
CA GLU A 131 23.42 28.44 20.72
C GLU A 131 21.90 28.63 20.84
N SER A 132 21.42 29.89 20.85
CA SER A 132 20.00 30.17 20.93
C SER A 132 19.22 29.65 19.71
N ARG A 133 19.80 29.78 18.51
CA ARG A 133 19.21 29.27 17.26
C ARG A 133 19.20 27.75 17.23
N MET A 134 20.29 27.11 17.63
CA MET A 134 20.35 25.64 17.71
C MET A 134 19.32 25.08 18.68
N GLU A 135 19.11 25.72 19.83
CA GLU A 135 18.10 25.27 20.79
C GLU A 135 16.67 25.44 20.26
N ALA A 136 16.39 26.54 19.56
CA ALA A 136 15.10 26.75 18.89
C ALA A 136 14.83 25.71 17.79
N GLU A 137 15.81 25.46 16.92
CA GLU A 137 15.72 24.45 15.85
C GLU A 137 15.54 23.04 16.42
N ARG A 138 16.24 22.71 17.51
CA ARG A 138 16.12 21.43 18.20
C ARG A 138 14.73 21.23 18.79
N LYS A 139 14.16 22.27 19.41
CA LYS A 139 12.80 22.24 19.95
C LYS A 139 11.76 22.03 18.86
N GLU A 140 11.88 22.75 17.74
CA GLU A 140 10.99 22.59 16.60
C GLU A 140 11.07 21.17 16.00
N GLN A 141 12.29 20.61 15.87
CA GLN A 141 12.45 19.22 15.44
C GLN A 141 11.83 18.23 16.42
N LEU A 142 11.92 18.46 17.73
CA LEU A 142 11.32 17.61 18.73
C LEU A 142 9.79 17.58 18.60
N GLU A 143 9.16 18.75 18.42
CA GLU A 143 7.72 18.88 18.20
C GLU A 143 7.28 18.16 16.91
N LYS A 144 8.03 18.32 15.81
CA LYS A 144 7.78 17.60 14.55
C LYS A 144 7.90 16.09 14.72
N ASN A 145 8.91 15.62 15.45
CA ASN A 145 9.11 14.19 15.71
C ASN A 145 8.00 13.60 16.60
N GLN A 146 7.49 14.37 17.57
CA GLN A 146 6.33 13.96 18.37
C GLN A 146 5.06 13.85 17.53
N ALA A 147 4.81 14.81 16.64
CA ALA A 147 3.68 14.76 15.71
C ALA A 147 3.76 13.54 14.77
N LEU A 148 4.92 13.31 14.16
CA LEU A 148 5.19 12.13 13.32
C LEU A 148 4.96 10.82 14.09
N SER A 149 5.41 10.73 15.34
CA SER A 149 5.17 9.55 16.18
C SER A 149 3.67 9.31 16.42
N GLY A 150 2.88 10.37 16.58
CA GLY A 150 1.42 10.27 16.70
C GLY A 150 0.76 9.76 15.43
N GLU A 151 1.17 10.29 14.27
CA GLU A 151 0.68 9.83 12.96
C GLU A 151 1.03 8.36 12.69
N ILE A 152 2.25 7.93 12.99
CA ILE A 152 2.68 6.53 12.88
C ILE A 152 1.80 5.63 13.78
N GLY A 153 1.50 6.06 14.99
CA GLY A 153 0.59 5.34 15.89
C GLY A 153 -0.82 5.18 15.30
N ASN A 154 -1.36 6.25 14.71
CA ASN A 154 -2.66 6.21 14.03
C ASN A 154 -2.66 5.27 12.82
N ILE A 155 -1.60 5.29 12.01
CA ILE A 155 -1.42 4.39 10.87
C ILE A 155 -1.39 2.94 11.35
N SER A 156 -0.64 2.65 12.42
CA SER A 156 -0.52 1.31 12.98
C SER A 156 -1.87 0.76 13.48
N ASN A 157 -2.67 1.60 14.15
CA ASN A 157 -4.02 1.23 14.58
C ASN A 157 -4.97 0.97 13.39
N ASN A 158 -4.86 1.76 12.32
CA ASN A 158 -5.66 1.54 11.12
C ASN A 158 -5.25 0.27 10.39
N LEU A 159 -3.95 -0.04 10.33
CA LEU A 159 -3.44 -1.27 9.74
C LEU A 159 -4.00 -2.50 10.45
N ALA A 160 -3.99 -2.52 11.79
CA ALA A 160 -4.59 -3.60 12.57
C ALA A 160 -6.10 -3.77 12.34
N LYS A 161 -6.83 -2.68 12.08
CA LYS A 161 -8.26 -2.75 11.70
C LYS A 161 -8.46 -3.33 10.31
N VAL A 162 -7.59 -2.97 9.36
CA VAL A 162 -7.64 -3.49 7.98
C VAL A 162 -7.33 -4.98 7.96
N GLU A 163 -6.32 -5.41 8.70
CA GLU A 163 -5.91 -6.83 8.80
C GLU A 163 -7.08 -7.70 9.31
N LYS A 164 -7.75 -7.29 10.39
CA LYS A 164 -8.97 -7.99 10.87
C LYS A 164 -10.08 -8.07 9.83
N ARG A 165 -10.28 -7.01 9.05
CA ARG A 165 -11.27 -7.01 7.97
C ARG A 165 -10.86 -7.94 6.84
N GLN A 166 -9.57 -8.07 6.57
CA GLN A 166 -9.04 -8.98 5.57
C GLN A 166 -9.25 -10.44 5.99
N ASP A 167 -8.97 -10.79 7.24
CA ASP A 167 -9.23 -12.13 7.79
C ASP A 167 -10.72 -12.52 7.65
N THR A 168 -11.62 -11.58 8.00
CA THR A 168 -13.07 -11.78 7.87
C THR A 168 -13.49 -11.98 6.42
N ASN A 169 -12.87 -11.25 5.49
CA ASN A 169 -13.17 -11.38 4.06
C ASN A 169 -12.65 -12.70 3.49
N GLU A 170 -11.46 -13.16 3.89
CA GLU A 170 -10.93 -14.47 3.50
C GLU A 170 -11.85 -15.60 3.97
N GLU A 171 -12.36 -15.53 5.21
CA GLU A 171 -13.36 -16.48 5.72
C GLU A 171 -14.65 -16.47 4.87
N ASN A 172 -15.17 -15.28 4.56
CA ASN A 172 -16.37 -15.14 3.72
C ASN A 172 -16.16 -15.69 2.29
N ILE A 173 -14.99 -15.47 1.70
CA ILE A 173 -14.63 -16.03 0.39
C ILE A 173 -14.60 -17.55 0.46
N GLY A 174 -14.04 -18.13 1.53
CA GLY A 174 -14.08 -19.58 1.75
C GLY A 174 -15.50 -20.13 1.83
N LEU A 175 -16.38 -19.47 2.58
CA LEU A 175 -17.80 -19.85 2.68
C LEU A 175 -18.54 -19.74 1.34
N LEU A 176 -18.26 -18.69 0.56
CA LEU A 176 -18.85 -18.50 -0.77
C LEU A 176 -18.35 -19.56 -1.76
N GLY A 177 -17.06 -19.89 -1.73
CA GLY A 177 -16.49 -20.96 -2.56
C GLY A 177 -17.12 -22.32 -2.26
N GLY A 178 -17.37 -22.63 -0.99
CA GLY A 178 -18.11 -23.84 -0.59
C GLY A 178 -19.53 -23.86 -1.15
N LYS A 179 -20.27 -22.77 -0.97
CA LYS A 179 -21.64 -22.64 -1.53
C LYS A 179 -21.67 -22.73 -3.05
N GLN A 180 -20.67 -22.20 -3.73
CA GLN A 180 -20.55 -22.30 -5.18
C GLN A 180 -20.34 -23.76 -5.60
N SER A 181 -19.45 -24.49 -4.92
CA SER A 181 -19.24 -25.92 -5.17
C SER A 181 -20.52 -26.74 -4.96
N ASP A 182 -21.28 -26.44 -3.90
CA ASP A 182 -22.56 -27.09 -3.64
C ASP A 182 -23.57 -26.78 -4.75
N LEU A 183 -23.61 -25.53 -5.20
CA LEU A 183 -24.50 -25.10 -6.28
C LEU A 183 -24.13 -25.73 -7.62
N GLU A 184 -22.84 -25.79 -7.97
CA GLU A 184 -22.34 -26.46 -9.18
C GLU A 184 -22.70 -27.95 -9.20
N SER A 185 -22.59 -28.63 -8.05
CA SER A 185 -23.03 -30.02 -7.89
C SER A 185 -24.54 -30.16 -8.10
N THR A 186 -25.33 -29.24 -7.56
CA THR A 186 -26.79 -29.23 -7.70
C THR A 186 -27.21 -28.95 -9.14
N VAL A 187 -26.55 -27.98 -9.80
CA VAL A 187 -26.80 -27.64 -11.21
C VAL A 187 -26.42 -28.81 -12.11
N SER A 188 -25.28 -29.46 -11.90
CA SER A 188 -24.90 -30.66 -12.68
C SER A 188 -25.95 -31.76 -12.54
N SER A 189 -26.51 -31.95 -11.34
CA SER A 189 -27.59 -32.91 -11.10
C SER A 189 -28.90 -32.51 -11.78
N LEU A 190 -29.17 -31.21 -11.90
CA LEU A 190 -30.35 -30.67 -12.57
C LEU A 190 -30.20 -30.61 -14.09
N GLU A 191 -28.98 -30.46 -14.63
CA GLU A 191 -28.71 -30.58 -16.07
C GLU A 191 -29.03 -32.00 -16.57
N ASP A 192 -28.79 -33.03 -15.75
CA ASP A 192 -29.25 -34.39 -16.01
C ASP A 192 -30.79 -34.54 -15.95
N GLU A 193 -31.49 -33.58 -15.30
CA GLU A 193 -32.95 -33.55 -15.15
C GLU A 193 -33.64 -32.50 -16.06
N GLN A 194 -32.90 -31.69 -16.83
CA GLN A 194 -33.45 -30.71 -17.77
C GLN A 194 -33.96 -31.37 -19.04
N GLY A 195 -35.16 -31.91 -18.92
CA GLY A 195 -35.91 -32.38 -20.04
C GLY A 195 -37.34 -32.65 -19.64
N GLU A 196 -38.11 -31.69 -19.19
CA GLU A 196 -39.56 -31.95 -19.13
C GLU A 196 -40.09 -32.36 -20.52
N ASN A 197 -39.57 -31.75 -21.60
CA ASN A 197 -39.89 -32.13 -22.97
C ASN A 197 -39.00 -33.26 -23.52
N ASN A 198 -37.71 -33.36 -23.17
CA ASN A 198 -36.89 -34.52 -23.56
C ASN A 198 -37.41 -35.82 -22.91
N ASN A 199 -37.90 -35.75 -21.67
CA ASN A 199 -38.60 -36.83 -20.99
C ASN A 199 -39.95 -37.11 -21.68
N LEU A 200 -40.72 -36.09 -22.05
CA LEU A 200 -41.97 -36.28 -22.81
C LEU A 200 -41.72 -36.94 -24.18
N PHE A 201 -40.66 -36.55 -24.88
CA PHE A 201 -40.20 -37.19 -26.10
C PHE A 201 -39.79 -38.64 -25.86
N GLN A 202 -38.98 -38.89 -24.83
CA GLN A 202 -38.54 -40.24 -24.46
C GLN A 202 -39.72 -41.14 -24.10
N ILE A 203 -40.69 -40.64 -23.31
CA ILE A 203 -41.93 -41.34 -22.95
C ILE A 203 -42.74 -41.64 -24.21
N SER A 204 -43.03 -40.62 -25.02
CA SER A 204 -43.88 -40.76 -26.22
C SER A 204 -43.28 -41.75 -27.22
N LEU A 205 -41.98 -41.68 -27.46
CA LEU A 205 -41.28 -42.60 -28.36
C LEU A 205 -41.14 -44.00 -27.75
N SER A 206 -40.97 -44.12 -26.43
CA SER A 206 -40.97 -45.42 -25.75
C SER A 206 -42.32 -46.12 -25.83
N ASP A 207 -43.42 -45.37 -25.69
CA ASP A 207 -44.77 -45.91 -25.82
C ASP A 207 -45.05 -46.35 -27.26
N MET A 208 -44.61 -45.58 -28.27
CA MET A 208 -44.64 -46.00 -29.66
C MET A 208 -43.80 -47.28 -29.87
N ALA A 209 -42.58 -47.31 -29.34
CA ALA A 209 -41.67 -48.46 -29.45
C ALA A 209 -42.28 -49.73 -28.83
N ARG A 210 -43.04 -49.61 -27.74
CA ARG A 210 -43.78 -50.72 -27.14
C ARG A 210 -44.89 -51.23 -28.06
N GLN A 211 -45.65 -50.34 -28.69
CA GLN A 211 -46.71 -50.72 -29.61
C GLN A 211 -46.19 -51.46 -30.84
N ILE A 212 -45.03 -51.07 -31.36
CA ILE A 212 -44.44 -51.67 -32.57
C ILE A 212 -43.42 -52.77 -32.29
N GLY A 213 -43.13 -53.08 -31.02
CA GLY A 213 -42.25 -54.17 -30.60
C GLY A 213 -40.74 -53.88 -30.71
N THR A 214 -40.33 -52.62 -30.65
CA THR A 214 -38.92 -52.16 -30.72
C THR A 214 -38.36 -51.64 -29.40
N PHE A 215 -39.15 -51.67 -28.32
CA PHE A 215 -38.76 -51.18 -26.99
C PHE A 215 -37.62 -52.01 -26.38
N GLU A 216 -36.60 -51.32 -25.87
CA GLU A 216 -35.48 -51.87 -25.11
C GLU A 216 -35.29 -51.15 -23.77
N LYS A 217 -34.41 -51.68 -22.92
CA LYS A 217 -34.09 -51.04 -21.62
C LYS A 217 -33.38 -49.69 -21.79
N ASP A 218 -32.59 -49.55 -22.84
CA ASP A 218 -31.88 -48.32 -23.17
C ASP A 218 -32.68 -47.52 -24.22
N PHE A 219 -32.84 -46.22 -24.00
CA PHE A 219 -33.61 -45.36 -24.89
C PHE A 219 -32.95 -45.21 -26.26
N SER A 220 -31.62 -45.02 -26.32
CA SER A 220 -30.92 -44.80 -27.59
C SER A 220 -31.00 -46.04 -28.49
N ASN A 221 -30.97 -47.24 -27.90
CA ASN A 221 -31.22 -48.48 -28.61
C ASN A 221 -32.68 -48.59 -29.08
N SER A 222 -33.65 -48.27 -28.21
CA SER A 222 -35.07 -48.24 -28.55
C SER A 222 -35.35 -47.32 -29.73
N LEU A 223 -34.82 -46.10 -29.69
CA LEU A 223 -34.87 -45.12 -30.77
C LEU A 223 -34.29 -45.71 -32.05
N SER A 224 -33.05 -46.21 -32.02
CA SER A 224 -32.38 -46.76 -33.20
C SER A 224 -33.19 -47.89 -33.86
N ARG A 225 -33.81 -48.76 -33.07
CA ARG A 225 -34.63 -49.87 -33.59
C ARG A 225 -35.97 -49.40 -34.13
N THR A 226 -36.61 -48.44 -33.48
CA THR A 226 -37.84 -47.81 -33.99
C THR A 226 -37.58 -47.12 -35.33
N LEU A 227 -36.46 -46.40 -35.47
CA LEU A 227 -36.08 -45.76 -36.73
C LEU A 227 -35.73 -46.78 -37.82
N ASP A 228 -35.01 -47.85 -37.48
CA ASP A 228 -34.71 -48.95 -38.40
C ASP A 228 -36.00 -49.67 -38.86
N TRP A 229 -36.95 -49.85 -37.95
CA TRP A 229 -38.27 -50.39 -38.24
C TRP A 229 -39.04 -49.48 -39.20
N LEU A 230 -39.09 -48.16 -38.96
CA LEU A 230 -39.76 -47.19 -39.84
C LEU A 230 -39.12 -47.15 -41.23
N ARG A 231 -37.79 -47.29 -41.29
CA ARG A 231 -37.04 -47.35 -42.55
C ARG A 231 -37.42 -48.58 -43.39
N LYS A 232 -37.64 -49.73 -42.77
CA LYS A 232 -37.94 -51.00 -43.45
C LYS A 232 -39.41 -51.17 -43.84
N ARG A 233 -40.28 -50.23 -43.45
CA ARG A 233 -41.72 -50.30 -43.75
C ARG A 233 -41.96 -50.13 -45.25
N GLU A 234 -42.68 -51.09 -45.83
CA GLU A 234 -43.12 -51.03 -47.23
C GLU A 234 -44.34 -50.11 -47.40
N GLU A 235 -45.16 -49.99 -46.35
CA GLU A 235 -46.34 -49.13 -46.28
C GLU A 235 -45.97 -47.67 -46.01
N LEU A 236 -46.78 -46.75 -46.55
CA LEU A 236 -46.63 -45.32 -46.29
C LEU A 236 -47.00 -45.02 -44.84
N TRP A 237 -46.17 -44.23 -44.16
CA TRP A 237 -46.40 -43.81 -42.78
C TRP A 237 -46.31 -42.29 -42.62
N CYS A 238 -46.95 -41.77 -41.58
CA CYS A 238 -46.88 -40.37 -41.20
C CYS A 238 -46.54 -40.26 -39.71
N LEU A 239 -45.54 -39.47 -39.37
CA LEU A 239 -45.15 -39.18 -38.00
C LEU A 239 -45.42 -37.71 -37.70
N VAL A 240 -46.11 -37.43 -36.59
CA VAL A 240 -46.37 -36.05 -36.15
C VAL A 240 -45.48 -35.76 -34.95
N VAL A 241 -44.70 -34.69 -35.04
CA VAL A 241 -43.91 -34.13 -33.94
C VAL A 241 -44.56 -32.81 -33.57
N ASP A 242 -45.30 -32.82 -32.46
CA ASP A 242 -46.09 -31.68 -32.03
C ASP A 242 -45.31 -30.80 -31.04
N ASN A 243 -45.44 -29.47 -31.15
CA ASN A 243 -44.85 -28.45 -30.26
C ASN A 243 -43.32 -28.52 -30.12
N LEU A 244 -42.61 -28.58 -31.24
CA LEU A 244 -41.15 -28.52 -31.28
C LEU A 244 -40.65 -27.09 -31.07
N ASP A 245 -40.83 -26.56 -29.86
CA ASP A 245 -40.58 -25.15 -29.53
C ASP A 245 -39.25 -24.91 -28.81
N GLU A 246 -38.52 -25.97 -28.48
CA GLU A 246 -37.24 -25.84 -27.78
C GLU A 246 -36.20 -25.11 -28.63
N LEU A 247 -35.46 -24.20 -27.99
CA LEU A 247 -34.40 -23.42 -28.63
C LEU A 247 -33.25 -24.31 -29.11
N GLU A 248 -32.92 -25.35 -28.35
CA GLU A 248 -31.87 -26.31 -28.67
C GLU A 248 -32.46 -27.71 -28.88
N MET A 249 -32.18 -28.31 -30.04
CA MET A 249 -32.65 -29.65 -30.34
C MET A 249 -31.71 -30.72 -29.77
N SER A 250 -32.25 -31.61 -28.94
CA SER A 250 -31.52 -32.74 -28.36
C SER A 250 -30.89 -33.65 -29.43
N SER A 251 -29.84 -34.37 -29.06
CA SER A 251 -29.14 -35.30 -29.96
C SER A 251 -30.06 -36.39 -30.50
N ASP A 252 -30.97 -36.90 -29.67
CA ASP A 252 -31.94 -37.92 -30.05
C ASP A 252 -33.05 -37.38 -30.94
N MET A 253 -33.55 -36.16 -30.67
CA MET A 253 -34.52 -35.50 -31.55
C MET A 253 -33.89 -35.18 -32.92
N ARG A 254 -32.63 -34.72 -32.93
CA ARG A 254 -31.87 -34.52 -34.17
C ARG A 254 -31.71 -35.82 -34.93
N LYS A 255 -31.44 -36.94 -34.25
CA LYS A 255 -31.36 -38.27 -34.87
C LYS A 255 -32.70 -38.71 -35.48
N LEU A 256 -33.83 -38.40 -34.85
CA LEU A 256 -35.16 -38.61 -35.41
C LEU A 256 -35.37 -37.73 -36.67
N LEU A 257 -35.06 -36.44 -36.60
CA LEU A 257 -35.42 -35.47 -37.67
C LEU A 257 -34.41 -35.36 -38.81
N THR A 258 -33.15 -35.69 -38.64
CA THR A 258 -32.13 -35.55 -39.70
C THR A 258 -31.30 -36.81 -39.93
N GLY A 259 -31.61 -37.90 -39.21
CA GLY A 259 -30.87 -39.14 -39.32
C GLY A 259 -30.93 -39.78 -40.71
N HIS A 260 -29.84 -40.45 -41.09
CA HIS A 260 -29.69 -41.14 -42.38
C HIS A 260 -30.75 -42.20 -42.67
N TRP A 261 -31.44 -42.69 -41.65
CA TRP A 261 -32.54 -43.64 -41.80
C TRP A 261 -33.66 -43.14 -42.72
N LYS A 262 -33.85 -41.80 -42.82
CA LYS A 262 -34.87 -41.17 -43.66
C LYS A 262 -34.69 -41.43 -45.16
N GLN A 263 -33.45 -41.57 -45.64
CA GLN A 263 -33.15 -41.67 -47.08
C GLN A 263 -33.77 -42.90 -47.75
N ALA A 264 -34.02 -43.95 -46.97
CA ALA A 264 -34.62 -45.20 -47.45
C ALA A 264 -36.07 -45.39 -46.96
N ALA A 265 -36.61 -44.43 -46.20
CA ALA A 265 -37.94 -44.54 -45.63
C ALA A 265 -39.02 -43.99 -46.58
N ARG A 266 -40.22 -44.57 -46.52
CA ARG A 266 -41.35 -44.21 -47.39
C ARG A 266 -42.45 -43.48 -46.63
N GLY A 267 -42.10 -42.50 -45.81
CA GLY A 267 -43.08 -41.77 -45.00
C GLY A 267 -42.76 -40.29 -44.82
N HIS A 268 -43.71 -39.58 -44.24
CA HIS A 268 -43.64 -38.14 -44.03
C HIS A 268 -43.60 -37.81 -42.53
N ILE A 269 -42.89 -36.74 -42.19
CA ILE A 269 -42.89 -36.18 -40.85
C ILE A 269 -43.55 -34.79 -40.92
N ILE A 270 -44.54 -34.57 -40.08
CA ILE A 270 -45.18 -33.27 -39.87
C ILE A 270 -44.66 -32.72 -38.56
N ILE A 271 -44.13 -31.50 -38.59
CA ILE A 271 -43.63 -30.80 -37.39
C ILE A 271 -44.53 -29.59 -37.16
N THR A 272 -45.02 -29.43 -35.94
CA THR A 272 -45.65 -28.19 -35.49
C THR A 272 -44.70 -27.49 -34.52
N THR A 273 -44.62 -26.17 -34.62
CA THR A 273 -43.70 -25.35 -33.83
C THR A 273 -44.15 -23.89 -33.89
N ARG A 274 -43.83 -23.14 -32.83
CA ARG A 274 -43.94 -21.68 -32.75
C ARG A 274 -42.67 -20.98 -33.24
N ARG A 275 -41.62 -21.71 -33.57
CA ARG A 275 -40.35 -21.18 -34.07
C ARG A 275 -40.48 -20.75 -35.53
N GLU A 276 -39.68 -19.77 -35.92
CA GLU A 276 -39.67 -19.27 -37.29
C GLU A 276 -39.12 -20.33 -38.26
N ALA A 277 -39.63 -20.32 -39.50
CA ALA A 277 -39.23 -21.30 -40.52
C ALA A 277 -37.71 -21.30 -40.79
N THR A 278 -37.07 -20.13 -40.67
CA THR A 278 -35.61 -19.99 -40.82
C THR A 278 -34.83 -20.71 -39.71
N GLU A 279 -35.29 -20.59 -38.46
CA GLU A 279 -34.61 -21.20 -37.30
C GLU A 279 -34.67 -22.73 -37.37
N ILE A 280 -35.84 -23.28 -37.71
CA ILE A 280 -36.00 -24.73 -37.89
C ILE A 280 -35.23 -25.21 -39.12
N GLY A 281 -35.22 -24.42 -40.20
CA GLY A 281 -34.50 -24.74 -41.43
C GLY A 281 -32.98 -24.83 -41.22
N GLU A 282 -32.39 -23.92 -40.44
CA GLU A 282 -30.96 -23.95 -40.10
C GLU A 282 -30.57 -25.22 -39.32
N GLU A 283 -31.43 -25.68 -38.42
CA GLU A 283 -31.14 -26.86 -37.59
C GLU A 283 -31.45 -28.20 -38.27
N THR A 284 -32.48 -28.25 -39.11
CA THR A 284 -32.98 -29.50 -39.71
C THR A 284 -32.59 -29.66 -41.18
N GLY A 285 -32.19 -28.57 -41.86
CA GLY A 285 -31.96 -28.53 -43.30
C GLY A 285 -33.24 -28.55 -44.13
N ILE A 286 -34.42 -28.31 -43.53
CA ILE A 286 -35.70 -28.24 -44.25
C ILE A 286 -35.76 -26.93 -45.04
N GLU A 287 -36.04 -27.04 -46.34
CA GLU A 287 -36.25 -25.88 -47.20
C GLU A 287 -37.61 -25.20 -46.88
N GLY A 288 -37.66 -23.86 -46.97
CA GLY A 288 -38.86 -23.09 -46.61
C GLY A 288 -40.11 -23.36 -47.46
N ASN A 289 -39.96 -23.98 -48.64
CA ASN A 289 -41.09 -24.44 -49.48
C ASN A 289 -41.88 -25.60 -48.84
N PHE A 290 -41.31 -26.30 -47.85
CA PHE A 290 -42.00 -27.33 -47.08
C PHE A 290 -42.58 -26.80 -45.76
N CYS A 291 -42.44 -25.50 -45.47
CA CYS A 291 -42.99 -24.86 -44.29
C CYS A 291 -44.33 -24.19 -44.62
N ILE A 292 -45.32 -24.39 -43.75
CA ILE A 292 -46.65 -23.77 -43.87
C ILE A 292 -46.83 -22.83 -42.68
N GLU A 293 -46.84 -21.53 -42.95
CA GLU A 293 -47.12 -20.51 -41.94
C GLU A 293 -48.64 -20.42 -41.70
N LEU A 294 -49.07 -20.68 -40.46
CA LEU A 294 -50.47 -20.55 -40.07
C LEU A 294 -50.76 -19.09 -39.68
N LYS A 295 -51.57 -18.42 -40.50
CA LYS A 295 -51.97 -17.02 -40.28
C LYS A 295 -53.22 -16.93 -39.43
N CYS A 296 -53.42 -15.76 -38.81
CA CYS A 296 -54.69 -15.41 -38.18
C CYS A 296 -55.82 -15.41 -39.23
N LEU A 297 -57.05 -15.71 -38.79
CA LEU A 297 -58.21 -15.70 -39.66
C LEU A 297 -58.46 -14.28 -40.16
N THR A 298 -58.83 -14.16 -41.44
CA THR A 298 -59.35 -12.90 -41.98
C THR A 298 -60.65 -12.52 -41.30
N LYS A 299 -61.09 -11.27 -41.49
CA LYS A 299 -62.35 -10.80 -40.89
C LYS A 299 -63.53 -11.68 -41.31
N GLU A 300 -63.58 -12.04 -42.58
CA GLU A 300 -64.65 -12.87 -43.17
C GLU A 300 -64.59 -14.31 -42.64
N GLU A 301 -63.40 -14.90 -42.57
CA GLU A 301 -63.19 -16.24 -41.99
C GLU A 301 -63.50 -16.28 -40.49
N GLY A 302 -63.13 -15.23 -39.75
CA GLY A 302 -63.41 -15.13 -38.32
C GLY A 302 -64.89 -15.01 -38.01
N ILE A 303 -65.64 -14.24 -38.81
CA ILE A 303 -67.11 -14.15 -38.69
C ILE A 303 -67.75 -15.52 -38.95
N GLN A 304 -67.31 -16.21 -40.02
CA GLN A 304 -67.76 -17.57 -40.33
C GLN A 304 -67.43 -18.55 -39.19
N PHE A 305 -66.22 -18.46 -38.64
CA PHE A 305 -65.75 -19.32 -37.56
C PHE A 305 -66.60 -19.18 -36.29
N VAL A 306 -66.88 -17.94 -35.86
CA VAL A 306 -67.73 -17.67 -34.68
C VAL A 306 -69.18 -18.13 -34.91
N ARG A 307 -69.72 -17.91 -36.12
CA ARG A 307 -71.08 -18.38 -36.49
C ARG A 307 -71.18 -19.90 -36.48
N MET A 308 -70.13 -20.59 -36.93
CA MET A 308 -70.08 -22.06 -36.91
C MET A 308 -70.07 -22.61 -35.47
N ARG A 309 -69.48 -21.89 -34.52
CA ARG A 309 -69.38 -22.31 -33.12
C ARG A 309 -70.63 -22.00 -32.30
N THR A 310 -71.28 -20.86 -32.56
CA THR A 310 -72.44 -20.39 -31.78
C THR A 310 -73.79 -20.87 -32.28
N GLU A 311 -73.86 -21.51 -33.46
CA GLU A 311 -75.10 -21.95 -34.14
C GLU A 311 -76.17 -20.86 -34.35
N VAL A 312 -75.87 -19.58 -34.06
CA VAL A 312 -76.83 -18.47 -34.15
C VAL A 312 -77.07 -18.09 -35.61
N ALA A 313 -78.21 -18.49 -36.15
CA ALA A 313 -78.68 -18.05 -37.46
C ALA A 313 -79.24 -16.62 -37.39
N GLY A 314 -78.43 -15.61 -37.76
CA GLY A 314 -78.92 -14.27 -38.10
C GLY A 314 -78.46 -13.09 -37.22
N GLY A 315 -77.35 -13.20 -36.48
CA GLY A 315 -76.75 -12.07 -35.75
C GLY A 315 -76.11 -11.00 -36.67
N ASP A 316 -76.03 -9.75 -36.19
CA ASP A 316 -75.42 -8.63 -36.93
C ASP A 316 -73.92 -8.90 -37.18
N ASP A 317 -73.56 -9.11 -38.46
CA ASP A 317 -72.17 -9.32 -38.89
C ASP A 317 -71.26 -8.15 -38.54
N LYS A 318 -71.83 -6.99 -38.24
CA LYS A 318 -71.08 -5.83 -37.79
C LYS A 318 -70.51 -6.03 -36.39
N GLU A 319 -71.30 -6.54 -35.44
CA GLU A 319 -70.86 -6.76 -34.04
C GLU A 319 -69.83 -7.89 -33.96
N ILE A 320 -70.08 -9.01 -34.64
CA ILE A 320 -69.12 -10.13 -34.73
C ILE A 320 -67.85 -9.68 -35.45
N GLY A 321 -67.98 -8.88 -36.50
CA GLY A 321 -66.84 -8.33 -37.23
C GLY A 321 -65.99 -7.35 -36.42
N GLU A 322 -66.57 -6.65 -35.44
CA GLU A 322 -65.84 -5.81 -34.49
C GLU A 322 -65.09 -6.66 -33.47
N LEU A 323 -65.73 -7.71 -32.93
CA LEU A 323 -65.11 -8.69 -32.04
C LEU A 323 -63.92 -9.40 -32.71
N VAL A 324 -64.09 -9.87 -33.96
CA VAL A 324 -63.02 -10.53 -34.71
C VAL A 324 -61.81 -9.61 -34.89
N ARG A 325 -62.07 -8.32 -35.11
CA ARG A 325 -61.03 -7.29 -35.21
C ARG A 325 -60.33 -7.06 -33.87
N GLU A 326 -61.08 -7.01 -32.76
CA GLU A 326 -60.50 -6.81 -31.42
C GLU A 326 -59.66 -7.99 -30.94
N LEU A 327 -60.07 -9.22 -31.26
CA LEU A 327 -59.36 -10.44 -30.91
C LEU A 327 -58.26 -10.82 -31.93
N GLY A 328 -58.01 -9.95 -32.91
CA GLY A 328 -56.93 -10.11 -33.89
C GLY A 328 -57.10 -11.30 -34.84
N GLY A 329 -58.30 -11.87 -34.95
CA GLY A 329 -58.56 -13.03 -35.80
C GLY A 329 -57.91 -14.35 -35.31
N LEU A 330 -57.45 -14.42 -34.05
CA LEU A 330 -56.83 -15.62 -33.52
C LEU A 330 -57.91 -16.71 -33.26
N PRO A 331 -57.83 -17.91 -33.90
CA PRO A 331 -58.87 -18.94 -33.76
C PRO A 331 -59.19 -19.30 -32.30
N LEU A 332 -58.16 -19.43 -31.45
CA LEU A 332 -58.35 -19.81 -30.06
C LEU A 332 -59.07 -18.71 -29.24
N ALA A 333 -58.72 -17.44 -29.46
CA ALA A 333 -59.39 -16.33 -28.79
C ALA A 333 -60.85 -16.21 -29.24
N LEU A 334 -61.12 -16.42 -30.53
CA LEU A 334 -62.47 -16.43 -31.09
C LEU A 334 -63.29 -17.61 -30.55
N ASP A 335 -62.70 -18.78 -30.40
CA ASP A 335 -63.37 -19.96 -29.85
C ASP A 335 -63.76 -19.74 -28.38
N GLN A 336 -62.85 -19.14 -27.59
CA GLN A 336 -63.15 -18.76 -26.21
C GLN A 336 -64.26 -17.71 -26.12
N ALA A 337 -64.25 -16.71 -27.00
CA ALA A 337 -65.30 -15.71 -27.05
C ALA A 337 -66.66 -16.34 -27.43
N ALA A 338 -66.68 -17.19 -28.45
CA ALA A 338 -67.87 -17.93 -28.88
C ALA A 338 -68.45 -18.79 -27.74
N ALA A 339 -67.60 -19.52 -27.02
CA ALA A 339 -68.04 -20.32 -25.87
C ALA A 339 -68.68 -19.47 -24.76
N ILE A 340 -68.19 -18.24 -24.53
CA ILE A 340 -68.80 -17.30 -23.58
C ILE A 340 -70.17 -16.85 -24.09
N PHE A 341 -70.33 -16.55 -25.38
CA PHE A 341 -71.63 -16.19 -25.96
C PHE A 341 -72.66 -17.30 -25.78
N ASP A 342 -72.29 -18.55 -26.04
CA ASP A 342 -73.16 -19.71 -25.84
C ASP A 342 -73.53 -19.89 -24.36
N ALA A 343 -72.56 -19.73 -23.46
CA ALA A 343 -72.80 -19.85 -22.02
C ALA A 343 -73.68 -18.72 -21.45
N VAL A 344 -73.59 -17.50 -22.00
CA VAL A 344 -74.37 -16.33 -21.55
C VAL A 344 -75.77 -16.30 -22.17
N THR A 345 -75.98 -16.95 -23.32
CA THR A 345 -77.29 -17.07 -23.98
C THR A 345 -78.11 -18.30 -23.56
N CYS A 346 -77.55 -19.18 -22.74
CA CYS A 346 -78.26 -20.30 -22.14
C CYS A 346 -79.10 -19.82 -20.92
N PRO A 347 -80.45 -19.85 -20.97
CA PRO A 347 -81.33 -19.31 -19.91
C PRO A 347 -81.34 -20.12 -18.61
#